data_AF-A0A3C0IT53-F1
#
_entry.id   AF-A0A3C0IT53-F1
#
_cell.length_a   1.000
_cell.length_b   1.000
_cell.length_c   1.000
_cell.angle_alpha   90.00
_cell.angle_beta   90.00
_cell.angle_gamma   90.00
#
_symmetry.space_group_name_H-M   'P 1'
#
loop_
_entity.id
_entity.type
_entity.pdbx_description
1 polymer ?
#
loop_
_entity_poly.entity_id
_entity_poly.type
_entity_poly.pdbx_seq_one_letter_code
_entity_poly.pdbx_strand_id
1 'polypeptide(L)'
;SNMQRQAVPLIRPENPIVGTGLEGKAARDARIQIHAEGDGVIEFVDAREIHVRYDRNDMDRLVSFSDDLKVYKLTKFIKTN
;
A
#
# COMPACT_ATOMS: atom_id res chain seq x y z
N SER A 1 -17.23 9.40 18.42
CA SER A 1 -16.61 9.57 17.08
C SER A 1 -15.81 10.86 16.88
N ASN A 2 -16.08 11.99 17.56
CA ASN A 2 -15.28 13.21 17.36
C ASN A 2 -13.83 13.10 17.84
N MET A 3 -13.61 12.50 19.01
CA MET A 3 -12.25 12.31 19.54
C MET A 3 -11.40 11.39 18.66
N GLN A 4 -12.00 10.36 18.04
CA GLN A 4 -11.28 9.44 17.13
C GLN A 4 -10.70 10.17 15.90
N ARG A 5 -11.34 11.26 15.44
CA ARG A 5 -10.84 12.07 14.31
C ARG A 5 -9.70 13.03 14.71
N GLN A 6 -9.46 13.18 16.01
CA GLN A 6 -8.39 14.05 16.56
C GLN A 6 -7.19 13.24 17.04
N ALA A 7 -7.27 11.90 17.00
CA ALA A 7 -6.16 11.04 17.36
C ALA A 7 -4.99 11.24 16.40
N VAL A 8 -3.79 11.40 16.95
CA VAL A 8 -2.56 11.54 16.18
C VAL A 8 -1.87 10.17 16.06
N PRO A 9 -1.29 9.82 14.89
CA PRO A 9 -0.56 8.57 14.74
C PRO A 9 0.60 8.43 15.72
N LEU A 10 0.78 7.22 16.25
CA LEU A 10 1.93 6.86 17.08
C LEU A 10 3.18 6.62 16.22
N ILE A 11 4.37 6.70 16.83
CA ILE A 11 5.64 6.35 16.17
C ILE A 11 5.64 4.88 15.70
N ARG A 12 5.03 3.99 16.49
CA ARG A 12 4.84 2.58 16.17
C ARG A 12 3.34 2.26 16.22
N PRO A 13 2.68 2.08 15.07
CA PRO A 13 1.27 1.72 15.03
C PRO A 13 1.05 0.31 15.60
N GLU A 14 -0.03 0.14 16.36
CA GLU A 14 -0.46 -1.14 16.91
C GLU A 14 -1.91 -1.42 16.49
N ASN A 15 -2.23 -2.70 16.27
CA ASN A 15 -3.60 -3.10 15.97
C ASN A 15 -4.46 -3.06 17.24
N PRO A 16 -5.76 -2.70 17.14
CA PRO A 16 -6.65 -2.76 18.28
C PRO A 16 -6.81 -4.21 18.74
N ILE A 17 -6.69 -4.44 20.05
CA ILE A 17 -6.89 -5.77 20.67
C ILE A 17 -8.37 -6.19 20.56
N VAL A 18 -9.28 -5.22 20.68
CA VAL A 18 -10.73 -5.42 20.50
C VAL A 18 -11.19 -4.51 19.36
N GLY A 19 -11.56 -5.11 18.23
CA GLY A 19 -11.97 -4.41 17.02
C GLY A 19 -13.41 -4.73 16.61
N THR A 20 -13.90 -3.97 15.62
CA THR A 20 -15.24 -4.09 15.05
C THR A 20 -15.26 -4.76 13.67
N GLY A 21 -14.10 -4.87 13.02
CA GLY A 21 -13.94 -5.34 11.64
C GLY A 21 -14.01 -4.22 10.60
N LEU A 22 -14.39 -3.00 10.98
CA LEU A 22 -14.43 -1.85 10.07
C LEU A 22 -13.05 -1.25 9.79
N GLU A 23 -12.05 -1.59 10.60
CA GLU A 23 -10.71 -0.99 10.56
C GLU A 23 -10.03 -1.23 9.23
N GLY A 24 -10.09 -2.46 8.70
CA GLY A 24 -9.49 -2.81 7.40
C GLY A 24 -10.19 -2.16 6.21
N LYS A 25 -11.49 -1.83 6.32
CA LYS A 25 -12.20 -1.07 5.29
C LYS A 25 -11.84 0.41 5.38
N ALA A 26 -11.88 0.99 6.58
CA ALA A 26 -11.50 2.38 6.81
C ALA A 26 -10.05 2.67 6.37
N ALA A 27 -9.11 1.75 6.63
CA ALA A 27 -7.71 1.90 6.24
C ALA A 27 -7.49 1.84 4.72
N ARG A 28 -8.24 0.99 3.99
CA ARG A 28 -8.23 0.94 2.52
C ARG A 28 -8.84 2.20 1.92
N ASP A 29 -9.97 2.63 2.45
CA ASP A 29 -10.70 3.81 1.96
C ASP A 29 -9.94 5.12 2.23
N ALA A 30 -9.00 5.13 3.18
CA ALA A 30 -8.16 6.30 3.50
C ALA A 30 -7.11 6.64 2.42
N ARG A 31 -6.81 5.74 1.48
CA ARG A 31 -5.88 5.96 0.34
C ARG A 31 -4.46 6.43 0.73
N ILE A 32 -4.03 6.14 1.95
CA ILE A 32 -2.67 6.41 2.42
C ILE A 32 -1.70 5.25 2.17
N GLN A 33 -2.23 4.06 1.86
CA GLN A 33 -1.46 2.85 1.59
C GLN A 33 -1.21 2.70 0.09
N ILE A 34 -0.14 1.99 -0.25
CA ILE A 34 0.13 1.55 -1.63
C ILE A 34 -0.51 0.18 -1.83
N HIS A 35 -1.26 0.03 -2.91
CA HIS A 35 -1.87 -1.24 -3.30
C HIS A 35 -1.14 -1.83 -4.50
N ALA A 36 -0.98 -3.16 -4.49
CA ALA A 36 -0.56 -3.88 -5.68
C ALA A 36 -1.66 -3.81 -6.74
N GLU A 37 -1.26 -3.81 -8.01
CA GLU A 37 -2.19 -3.71 -9.15
C GLU A 37 -2.71 -5.07 -9.62
N GLY A 38 -2.08 -6.15 -9.16
CA GLY A 38 -2.45 -7.52 -9.50
C GLY A 38 -1.62 -8.52 -8.70
N ASP A 39 -1.65 -9.77 -9.16
CA ASP A 39 -0.88 -10.86 -8.58
C ASP A 39 0.54 -10.87 -9.14
N GLY A 40 1.51 -11.21 -8.28
CA GLY A 40 2.91 -11.21 -8.65
C GLY A 40 3.84 -11.52 -7.49
N VAL A 41 5.13 -11.41 -7.74
CA VAL A 41 6.20 -11.71 -6.78
C VAL A 41 6.98 -10.45 -6.45
N ILE A 42 7.26 -10.25 -5.16
CA ILE A 42 8.13 -9.17 -4.70
C ILE A 42 9.57 -9.57 -4.99
N GLU A 43 10.26 -8.79 -5.83
CA GLU A 43 11.64 -9.05 -6.21
C GLU A 43 12.63 -8.31 -5.28
N PHE A 44 12.26 -7.11 -4.84
CA PHE A 44 13.11 -6.28 -3.98
C PHE A 44 12.28 -5.42 -3.02
N VAL A 45 12.79 -5.25 -1.80
CA VAL A 45 12.19 -4.42 -0.75
C VAL A 45 13.27 -3.58 -0.07
N ASP A 46 13.05 -2.27 -0.05
CA ASP A 46 13.81 -1.32 0.75
C ASP A 46 12.88 -0.34 1.48
N ALA A 47 13.44 0.44 2.41
CA ALA A 47 12.74 1.49 3.12
C ALA A 47 12.24 2.63 2.22
N ARG A 48 12.71 2.74 0.97
CA ARG A 48 12.32 3.77 0.00
C ARG A 48 11.47 3.26 -1.14
N GLU A 49 11.63 2.01 -1.56
CA GLU A 49 10.94 1.47 -2.71
C GLU A 49 10.71 -0.04 -2.61
N ILE A 50 9.68 -0.50 -3.31
CA ILE A 50 9.28 -1.90 -3.39
C ILE A 50 9.14 -2.24 -4.87
N HIS A 51 9.79 -3.31 -5.31
CA HIS A 51 9.75 -3.77 -6.69
C HIS A 51 8.91 -5.05 -6.76
N VAL A 52 7.88 -5.03 -7.59
CA VAL A 52 6.95 -6.15 -7.77
C VAL A 52 6.98 -6.57 -9.24
N ARG A 53 7.24 -7.84 -9.49
CA ARG A 53 7.13 -8.46 -10.81
C ARG A 53 5.74 -9.08 -10.93
N TYR A 54 4.92 -8.54 -11.82
CA TYR A 54 3.54 -8.99 -12.00
C TYR A 54 3.43 -10.20 -12.92
N ASP A 55 2.50 -11.09 -12.59
CA ASP A 55 2.15 -12.21 -13.44
C ASP A 55 1.24 -11.72 -14.57
N ARG A 56 1.79 -11.66 -15.79
CA ARG A 56 1.05 -11.25 -16.99
C ARG A 56 0.90 -12.41 -17.96
N ASN A 57 -0.30 -12.54 -18.52
CA ASN A 57 -0.58 -13.49 -19.59
C ASN A 57 0.03 -13.01 -20.91
N ASP A 58 0.21 -13.93 -21.86
CA ASP A 58 0.84 -13.61 -23.16
C ASP A 58 0.08 -12.54 -23.94
N MET A 59 -1.25 -12.47 -23.79
CA MET A 59 -2.09 -11.41 -24.36
C MET A 59 -1.80 -10.05 -23.73
N ASP A 60 -1.62 -9.98 -22.41
CA ASP A 60 -1.33 -8.73 -21.71
C ASP A 60 0.07 -8.20 -22.06
N ARG A 61 1.04 -9.10 -22.22
CA ARG A 61 2.39 -8.77 -22.71
C ARG A 61 2.39 -8.24 -24.13
N LEU A 62 1.47 -8.72 -24.98
CA LEU A 62 1.36 -8.26 -26.37
C LEU A 62 0.78 -6.85 -26.48
N VAL A 63 -0.08 -6.47 -25.53
CA VAL A 63 -0.82 -5.20 -25.55
C VAL A 63 -0.09 -4.11 -24.76
N SER A 64 0.71 -4.48 -23.77
CA SER A 64 1.48 -3.55 -22.94
C SER A 64 2.95 -3.46 -23.37
N PHE A 65 3.42 -2.26 -23.72
CA PHE A 65 4.85 -1.95 -23.89
C PHE A 65 5.61 -1.77 -22.56
N SER A 66 4.93 -1.93 -21.43
CA SER A 66 5.53 -1.75 -20.11
C SER A 66 6.18 -3.04 -19.61
N ASP A 67 7.30 -2.92 -18.91
CA ASP A 67 7.97 -4.06 -18.28
C ASP A 67 7.04 -4.73 -17.24
N ASP A 68 7.29 -6.01 -16.97
CA ASP A 68 6.56 -6.79 -15.97
C ASP A 68 6.97 -6.36 -14.54
N LEU A 69 8.11 -5.67 -14.41
CA LEU A 69 8.59 -5.09 -13.17
C LEU A 69 7.97 -3.71 -12.93
N LYS A 70 7.35 -3.54 -11.77
CA LYS A 70 6.82 -2.27 -11.29
C LYS A 70 7.49 -1.83 -9.99
N VAL A 71 7.95 -0.58 -9.98
CA VAL A 71 8.59 0.03 -8.82
C VAL A 71 7.64 0.99 -8.12
N TYR A 72 7.34 0.70 -6.86
CA TYR A 72 6.55 1.54 -5.97
C TYR A 72 7.46 2.36 -5.05
N LYS A 73 7.38 3.69 -5.14
CA LYS A 73 8.12 4.59 -4.25
C LYS A 73 7.33 4.90 -2.99
N LEU A 74 7.98 4.76 -1.84
CA LEU A 74 7.39 5.02 -0.53
C LEU A 74 7.55 6.49 -0.15
N THR A 75 6.46 7.08 0.32
CA THR A 75 6.47 8.43 0.90
C THR A 75 7.09 8.38 2.30
N LYS A 76 8.16 9.15 2.55
CA LYS A 76 8.88 9.16 3.83
C LYS A 76 8.87 10.56 4.45
N PHE A 77 8.50 10.61 5.73
CA PHE A 77 8.64 11.78 6.62
C PHE A 77 8.14 13.11 6.03
N ILE A 78 6.97 13.10 5.39
CA ILE A 78 6.31 14.31 4.88
C ILE A 78 5.48 14.94 6.00
N LYS A 79 5.58 16.27 6.15
CA LYS A 79 4.76 17.05 7.07
C LYS A 79 3.28 17.01 6.63
N THR A 80 2.38 16.70 7.55
CA THR A 80 0.93 16.80 7.36
C THR A 80 0.44 18.23 7.68
N ASN A 81 -0.73 18.61 7.16
CA ASN A 81 -1.36 19.93 7.39
C ASN A 81 -1.64 20.21 8.87
#